data_AF-A0A965SPJ8-F1
#
_entry.id   AF-A0A965SPJ8-F1
#
_cell.length_a   1.000
_cell.length_b   1.000
_cell.length_c   1.000
_cell.angle_alpha   90.00
_cell.angle_beta   90.00
_cell.angle_gamma   90.00
#
_symmetry.space_group_name_H-M   'P 1'
#
loop_
_entity.id
_entity.type
_entity.pdbx_description
1 polymer ?
#
loop_
_entity_poly.entity_id
_entity_poly.type
_entity_poly.pdbx_seq_one_letter_code
_entity_poly.pdbx_strand_id
1 'polypeptide(L)'
;MKKFVLAVTAALGLLGSVPAFAVRDGNSTCPAGHWALDKPVYDSKTKQPKTGAANTIRDCVGARPGYFVKNGLNPLTLGNLAQRAETPCPPGTFSSAQASSSCTTVAAGSFTNTPASTKPLACPPGEYAPRPGSYQCMIAVKGEYVAKAGSTSAQRCPPGTTTLMNLATSPSQCVPQPKEPVDCRNMSPADCRAKEVRFCKQDPKYCK
;
A
#
# COMPACT_ATOMS: atom_id res chain seq x y z
N MET A 1 10.89 -23.97 27.09
CA MET A 1 10.99 -25.01 26.02
C MET A 1 11.22 -24.29 24.71
N LYS A 2 12.35 -24.55 24.05
CA LYS A 2 12.97 -23.71 23.01
C LYS A 2 12.19 -23.79 21.69
N LYS A 3 11.68 -22.65 21.18
CA LYS A 3 11.15 -22.52 19.81
C LYS A 3 12.33 -22.57 18.84
N PHE A 4 12.57 -23.73 18.24
CA PHE A 4 13.61 -23.89 17.22
C PHE A 4 13.06 -23.42 15.88
N VAL A 5 13.52 -22.25 15.41
CA VAL A 5 13.40 -21.85 14.01
C VAL A 5 14.43 -22.66 13.24
N LEU A 6 14.04 -23.82 12.69
CA LEU A 6 14.93 -24.57 11.81
C LEU A 6 14.96 -23.90 10.43
N ALA A 7 16.04 -23.18 10.13
CA ALA A 7 16.44 -22.90 8.76
C ALA A 7 17.02 -24.21 8.18
N VAL A 8 16.19 -25.00 7.48
CA VAL A 8 16.66 -26.22 6.82
C VAL A 8 17.11 -25.88 5.42
N THR A 9 18.40 -26.06 5.20
CA THR A 9 19.11 -25.99 3.92
C THR A 9 18.45 -26.89 2.87
N ALA A 10 18.34 -26.36 1.65
CA ALA A 10 17.77 -27.02 0.50
C ALA A 10 18.55 -28.30 0.14
N ALA A 11 17.86 -29.44 0.16
CA ALA A 11 18.32 -30.68 -0.47
C ALA A 11 17.22 -31.17 -1.42
N LEU A 12 17.58 -31.34 -2.70
CA LEU A 12 16.73 -31.89 -3.74
C LEU A 12 16.32 -33.32 -3.39
N GLY A 13 15.02 -33.57 -3.28
CA GLY A 13 14.44 -34.91 -3.13
C GLY A 13 12.92 -34.85 -3.29
N LEU A 14 12.43 -35.42 -4.38
CA LEU A 14 11.01 -35.54 -4.74
C LEU A 14 10.18 -36.13 -3.60
N LEU A 15 9.39 -35.30 -2.89
CA LEU A 15 8.18 -35.65 -2.12
C LEU A 15 7.63 -34.35 -1.48
N GLY A 16 6.54 -33.82 -2.05
CA GLY A 16 5.67 -32.80 -1.45
C GLY A 16 6.36 -31.62 -0.75
N SER A 17 6.83 -30.65 -1.52
CA SER A 17 7.42 -29.40 -1.04
C SER A 17 6.48 -28.71 -0.03
N VAL A 18 6.82 -28.85 1.25
CA VAL A 18 6.26 -28.00 2.31
C VAL A 18 6.66 -26.57 1.92
N PRO A 19 5.72 -25.60 1.83
CA PRO A 19 6.09 -24.21 1.60
C PRO A 19 7.11 -23.83 2.67
N ALA A 20 8.18 -23.13 2.30
CA ALA A 20 9.37 -22.89 3.13
C ALA A 20 9.13 -22.16 4.47
N PHE A 21 7.88 -21.92 4.84
CA PHE A 21 7.41 -21.08 5.93
C PHE A 21 6.37 -21.78 6.81
N ALA A 22 6.34 -23.12 6.81
CA ALA A 22 5.44 -23.88 7.65
C ALA A 22 6.04 -24.13 9.04
N VAL A 23 5.25 -23.91 10.10
CA VAL A 23 5.58 -24.24 11.50
C VAL A 23 4.75 -25.45 11.96
N ARG A 24 5.34 -26.30 12.79
CA ARG A 24 4.66 -27.45 13.40
C ARG A 24 4.36 -27.14 14.87
N ASP A 25 3.10 -26.93 15.21
CA ASP A 25 2.72 -26.50 16.56
C ASP A 25 2.02 -27.59 17.41
N GLY A 26 1.55 -28.69 16.82
CA GLY A 26 0.90 -29.79 17.57
C GLY A 26 -0.38 -29.40 18.34
N ASN A 27 -0.78 -28.13 18.25
CA ASN A 27 -1.93 -27.51 18.88
C ASN A 27 -3.17 -27.60 17.96
N SER A 28 -4.37 -27.44 18.54
CA SER A 28 -5.64 -27.40 17.80
C SER A 28 -5.85 -26.09 17.02
N THR A 29 -4.97 -25.10 17.17
CA THR A 29 -5.00 -23.81 16.45
C THR A 29 -3.61 -23.38 16.00
N CYS A 30 -3.53 -22.75 14.82
CA CYS A 30 -2.30 -22.10 14.37
C CYS A 30 -2.04 -20.79 15.13
N PRO A 31 -0.76 -20.40 15.30
CA PRO A 31 -0.42 -19.10 15.86
C PRO A 31 -0.90 -17.96 14.95
N ALA A 32 -0.93 -16.76 15.52
CA ALA A 32 -1.23 -15.52 14.83
C ALA A 32 -0.51 -15.42 13.48
N GLY A 33 -1.23 -15.01 12.43
CA GLY A 33 -0.65 -14.85 11.10
C GLY A 33 -0.37 -16.15 10.34
N HIS A 34 -0.81 -17.29 10.87
CA HIS A 34 -0.70 -18.59 10.21
C HIS A 34 -2.05 -19.27 10.04
N TRP A 35 -2.19 -20.03 8.95
CA TRP A 35 -3.38 -20.83 8.65
C TRP A 35 -3.00 -22.31 8.49
N ALA A 36 -3.94 -23.21 8.80
CA ALA A 36 -3.70 -24.64 8.76
C ALA A 36 -3.77 -25.17 7.32
N LEU A 37 -2.74 -25.91 6.88
CA LEU A 37 -2.91 -26.79 5.71
C LEU A 37 -3.74 -27.98 6.17
N ASP A 38 -4.97 -28.11 5.67
CA ASP A 38 -5.71 -29.38 5.74
C ASP A 38 -4.93 -30.36 4.85
N LYS A 39 -3.98 -31.07 5.45
CA LYS A 39 -3.43 -32.29 4.89
C LYS A 39 -4.13 -33.43 5.62
N PRO A 40 -4.87 -34.31 4.93
CA PRO A 40 -5.48 -35.47 5.57
C PRO A 40 -4.39 -36.27 6.29
N VAL A 41 -4.61 -36.54 7.58
CA VAL A 41 -3.74 -37.45 8.33
C VAL A 41 -4.10 -38.87 7.90
N TYR A 42 -3.21 -39.49 7.14
CA TYR A 42 -3.35 -40.89 6.75
C TYR A 42 -2.81 -41.82 7.84
N ASP A 43 -3.50 -42.93 8.07
CA ASP A 43 -2.96 -44.00 8.89
C ASP A 43 -1.76 -44.65 8.19
N SER A 44 -0.66 -44.85 8.92
CA SER A 44 0.58 -45.40 8.35
C SER A 44 0.47 -46.87 7.96
N LYS A 45 -0.53 -47.60 8.49
CA LYS A 45 -0.81 -49.00 8.18
C LYS A 45 -1.89 -49.13 7.11
N THR A 46 -2.99 -48.39 7.21
CA THR A 46 -4.13 -48.56 6.29
C THR A 46 -4.10 -47.64 5.07
N LYS A 47 -3.25 -46.59 5.06
CA LYS A 47 -3.26 -45.51 4.06
C LYS A 47 -4.64 -44.88 3.82
N GLN A 48 -5.61 -45.12 4.71
CA GLN A 48 -6.92 -44.48 4.68
C GLN A 48 -6.85 -43.18 5.50
N PRO A 49 -7.65 -42.16 5.13
CA PRO A 49 -7.81 -40.97 5.97
C PRO A 49 -8.30 -41.43 7.33
N LYS A 50 -7.61 -41.05 8.42
CA LYS A 50 -8.05 -41.39 9.78
C LYS A 50 -9.40 -40.72 10.04
N THR A 51 -10.48 -41.48 9.94
CA THR A 51 -11.82 -41.05 10.35
C THR A 51 -11.78 -40.83 11.87
N GLY A 52 -11.89 -39.57 12.29
CA GLY A 52 -11.76 -39.16 13.70
C GLY A 52 -10.42 -38.52 14.09
N ALA A 53 -9.45 -38.33 13.19
CA ALA A 53 -8.25 -37.49 13.44
C ALA A 53 -8.52 -36.00 13.15
N ALA A 54 -9.72 -35.53 13.45
CA ALA A 54 -10.24 -34.22 13.10
C ALA A 54 -9.73 -33.07 13.99
N ASN A 55 -8.49 -33.09 14.52
CA ASN A 55 -8.18 -32.19 15.64
C ASN A 55 -6.70 -31.85 15.90
N THR A 56 -5.76 -32.21 15.02
CA THR A 56 -4.37 -31.74 15.16
C THR A 56 -3.86 -31.07 13.89
N ILE A 57 -3.70 -29.75 13.96
CA ILE A 57 -3.04 -28.99 12.89
C ILE A 57 -1.55 -29.32 12.95
N ARG A 58 -1.04 -30.05 11.95
CA ARG A 58 0.38 -30.43 11.91
C ARG A 58 1.27 -29.40 11.23
N ASP A 59 0.73 -28.69 10.23
CA ASP A 59 1.48 -27.73 9.43
C ASP A 59 0.70 -26.40 9.36
N CYS A 60 1.25 -25.35 9.97
CA CYS A 60 0.75 -23.98 9.94
C CYS A 60 1.55 -23.16 8.93
N VAL A 61 0.92 -22.59 7.93
CA VAL A 61 1.57 -21.76 6.90
C VAL A 61 1.39 -20.29 7.24
N GLY A 62 2.51 -19.56 7.32
CA GLY A 62 2.47 -18.12 7.51
C GLY A 62 1.91 -17.38 6.30
N ALA A 63 1.19 -16.28 6.55
CA ALA A 63 0.80 -15.33 5.51
C ALA A 63 2.04 -14.82 4.76
N ARG A 64 1.94 -14.68 3.43
CA ARG A 64 2.98 -14.10 2.58
C ARG A 64 3.06 -12.58 2.81
N PRO A 65 4.19 -11.94 2.45
CA PRO A 65 4.25 -10.48 2.41
C PRO A 65 3.12 -9.95 1.53
N GLY A 66 2.48 -8.88 1.99
CA GLY A 66 1.27 -8.32 1.39
C GLY A 66 -0.02 -8.93 1.93
N TYR A 67 0.03 -10.05 2.63
CA TYR A 67 -1.16 -10.72 3.16
C TYR A 67 -1.13 -10.80 4.68
N PHE A 68 -2.29 -11.07 5.26
CA PHE A 68 -2.44 -11.30 6.69
C PHE A 68 -3.44 -12.41 6.99
N VAL A 69 -3.30 -13.02 8.16
CA VAL A 69 -4.20 -14.05 8.68
C VAL A 69 -4.60 -13.67 10.11
N LYS A 70 -5.86 -13.27 10.32
CA LYS A 70 -6.36 -12.95 11.65
C LYS A 70 -6.26 -14.17 12.57
N ASN A 71 -6.02 -13.95 13.87
CA ASN A 71 -5.95 -15.05 14.85
C ASN A 71 -7.25 -15.85 14.86
N GLY A 72 -7.15 -17.14 15.19
CA GLY A 72 -8.32 -17.98 15.48
C GLY A 72 -8.88 -18.73 14.29
N LEU A 73 -8.07 -18.90 13.22
CA LEU A 73 -8.50 -19.73 12.10
C LEU A 73 -8.34 -21.21 12.42
N ASN A 74 -9.28 -21.75 13.21
CA ASN A 74 -9.46 -23.17 13.37
C ASN A 74 -10.45 -23.66 12.30
N PRO A 75 -10.01 -24.50 11.34
CA PRO A 75 -10.90 -25.10 10.34
C PRO A 75 -12.09 -25.84 10.97
N LEU A 76 -11.98 -26.26 12.22
CA LEU A 76 -12.95 -27.10 12.93
C LEU A 76 -14.11 -26.31 13.55
N THR A 77 -13.97 -25.01 13.78
CA THR A 77 -14.99 -24.21 14.48
C THR A 77 -15.80 -23.29 13.58
N LEU A 78 -15.44 -23.15 12.30
CA LEU A 78 -16.06 -22.17 11.39
C LEU A 78 -16.76 -22.79 10.18
N GLY A 79 -16.83 -24.11 10.10
CA GLY A 79 -17.34 -24.81 8.92
C GLY A 79 -16.42 -24.62 7.72
N ASN A 80 -16.54 -25.53 6.75
CA ASN A 80 -15.64 -25.72 5.60
C ASN A 80 -15.55 -24.56 4.59
N LEU A 81 -15.97 -23.35 4.93
CA LEU A 81 -15.95 -22.19 4.02
C LEU A 81 -15.08 -21.03 4.50
N ALA A 82 -14.58 -21.04 5.73
CA ALA A 82 -14.02 -19.82 6.26
C ALA A 82 -12.55 -19.56 5.91
N GLN A 83 -11.58 -20.47 5.96
CA GLN A 83 -10.25 -19.96 6.40
C GLN A 83 -9.00 -20.72 5.94
N ARG A 84 -8.98 -21.15 4.67
CA ARG A 84 -7.77 -21.63 4.00
C ARG A 84 -6.98 -20.54 3.26
N ALA A 85 -7.31 -19.27 3.49
CA ALA A 85 -6.82 -18.18 2.67
C ALA A 85 -6.25 -17.06 3.52
N GLU A 86 -4.98 -16.77 3.29
CA GLU A 86 -4.39 -15.48 3.60
C GLU A 86 -5.21 -14.37 2.93
N THR A 87 -5.53 -13.30 3.67
CA THR A 87 -6.30 -12.18 3.14
C THR A 87 -5.33 -11.11 2.65
N PRO A 88 -5.48 -10.58 1.41
CA PRO A 88 -4.62 -9.50 0.94
C PRO A 88 -4.83 -8.26 1.78
N CYS A 89 -3.75 -7.53 2.06
CA CYS A 89 -3.85 -6.22 2.68
C CYS A 89 -4.62 -5.28 1.76
N PRO A 90 -5.70 -4.62 2.25
CA PRO A 90 -6.45 -3.66 1.44
C PRO A 90 -5.60 -2.42 1.14
N PRO A 91 -5.94 -1.65 0.09
CA PRO A 91 -5.35 -0.33 -0.18
C PRO A 91 -5.35 0.57 1.07
N GLY A 92 -4.30 1.37 1.24
CA GLY A 92 -4.05 2.12 2.47
C GLY A 92 -3.36 1.31 3.58
N THR A 93 -3.14 0.01 3.38
CA THR A 93 -2.36 -0.85 4.29
C THR A 93 -1.33 -1.67 3.53
N PHE A 94 -0.37 -2.25 4.25
CA PHE A 94 0.67 -3.11 3.70
C PHE A 94 1.17 -4.13 4.74
N SER A 95 1.87 -5.16 4.28
CA SER A 95 2.55 -6.14 5.15
C SER A 95 3.90 -6.48 4.54
N SER A 96 4.99 -6.05 5.17
CA SER A 96 6.35 -6.37 4.71
C SER A 96 6.86 -7.70 5.27
N ALA A 97 6.37 -8.09 6.45
CA ALA A 97 6.74 -9.31 7.12
C ALA A 97 5.90 -10.50 6.65
N GLN A 98 6.48 -11.68 6.81
CA GLN A 98 5.75 -12.94 6.70
C GLN A 98 5.00 -13.23 8.00
N ALA A 99 4.02 -14.13 7.93
CA ALA A 99 3.20 -14.54 9.06
C ALA A 99 2.54 -13.36 9.79
N SER A 100 2.14 -12.34 9.03
CA SER A 100 1.46 -11.17 9.58
C SER A 100 0.04 -11.54 9.99
N SER A 101 -0.33 -11.15 11.22
CA SER A 101 -1.70 -11.33 11.73
C SER A 101 -2.62 -10.14 11.42
N SER A 102 -2.02 -9.03 10.98
CA SER A 102 -2.69 -7.81 10.56
C SER A 102 -1.84 -7.06 9.53
N CYS A 103 -2.47 -6.16 8.79
CA CYS A 103 -1.77 -5.22 7.93
C CYS A 103 -1.38 -3.96 8.71
N THR A 104 -0.24 -3.39 8.36
CA THR A 104 0.22 -2.10 8.87
C THR A 104 -0.41 -0.98 8.04
N THR A 105 -1.00 0.01 8.72
CA THR A 105 -1.53 1.21 8.06
C THR A 105 -0.39 2.03 7.47
N VAL A 106 -0.57 2.51 6.24
CA VAL A 106 0.41 3.39 5.60
C VAL A 106 0.50 4.71 6.38
N ALA A 107 1.70 5.20 6.62
CA ALA A 107 1.91 6.49 7.29
C ALA A 107 1.49 7.68 6.39
N ALA A 108 1.19 8.82 7.01
CA ALA A 108 0.98 10.06 6.26
C ALA A 108 2.18 10.37 5.35
N GLY A 109 1.91 10.99 4.21
CA GLY A 109 2.91 11.23 3.16
C GLY A 109 3.11 10.05 2.20
N SER A 110 2.56 8.88 2.50
CA SER A 110 2.63 7.70 1.63
C SER A 110 1.25 7.15 1.31
N PHE A 111 1.18 6.28 0.30
CA PHE A 111 -0.03 5.58 -0.11
C PHE A 111 0.25 4.13 -0.53
N THR A 112 -0.80 3.31 -0.57
CA THR A 112 -0.82 2.02 -1.30
C THR A 112 -2.13 1.89 -2.06
N ASN A 113 -2.05 1.77 -3.38
CA ASN A 113 -3.23 1.72 -4.26
C ASN A 113 -3.62 0.29 -4.67
N THR A 114 -2.77 -0.70 -4.41
CA THR A 114 -2.99 -2.09 -4.81
C THR A 114 -3.20 -3.00 -3.60
N PRO A 115 -4.14 -3.95 -3.68
CA PRO A 115 -4.21 -5.04 -2.71
C PRO A 115 -2.90 -5.81 -2.65
N ALA A 116 -2.64 -6.45 -1.50
CA ALA A 116 -1.43 -7.22 -1.27
C ALA A 116 -0.11 -6.42 -1.34
N SER A 117 -0.17 -5.12 -1.03
CA SER A 117 1.02 -4.27 -0.99
C SER A 117 2.01 -4.73 0.09
N THR A 118 3.27 -4.90 -0.31
CA THR A 118 4.38 -5.28 0.59
C THR A 118 5.13 -4.09 1.17
N LYS A 119 4.95 -2.91 0.58
CA LYS A 119 5.59 -1.65 0.97
C LYS A 119 4.70 -0.45 0.62
N PRO A 120 4.77 0.63 1.40
CA PRO A 120 4.16 1.91 1.04
C PRO A 120 4.95 2.63 -0.05
N LEU A 121 4.25 3.47 -0.82
CA LEU A 121 4.83 4.37 -1.81
C LEU A 121 4.74 5.82 -1.31
N ALA A 122 5.83 6.57 -1.32
CA ALA A 122 5.78 7.99 -0.99
C ALA A 122 5.00 8.76 -2.06
N CYS A 123 4.20 9.74 -1.66
CA CYS A 123 3.58 10.65 -2.62
C CYS A 123 4.67 11.41 -3.38
N PRO A 124 4.62 11.47 -4.72
CA PRO A 124 5.62 12.19 -5.50
C PRO A 124 5.50 13.71 -5.27
N PRO A 125 6.53 14.51 -5.60
CA PRO A 125 6.40 15.95 -5.65
C PRO A 125 5.20 16.37 -6.52
N GLY A 126 4.50 17.43 -6.11
CA GLY A 126 3.21 17.82 -6.67
C GLY A 126 2.01 17.16 -5.99
N GLU A 127 2.21 16.14 -5.14
CA GLU A 127 1.15 15.42 -4.44
C GLU A 127 1.49 15.18 -2.97
N TYR A 128 0.49 15.01 -2.12
CA TYR A 128 0.65 14.83 -0.68
C TYR A 128 -0.40 13.87 -0.10
N ALA A 129 -0.09 13.21 1.01
CA ALA A 129 -1.06 12.37 1.74
C ALA A 129 -1.20 12.88 3.17
N PRO A 130 -2.30 13.58 3.52
CA PRO A 130 -2.43 14.24 4.80
C PRO A 130 -2.71 13.31 5.97
N ARG A 131 -3.19 12.11 5.70
CA ARG A 131 -3.64 11.16 6.72
C ARG A 131 -2.97 9.81 6.54
N PRO A 132 -2.75 9.06 7.63
CA PRO A 132 -2.45 7.64 7.54
C PRO A 132 -3.57 6.89 6.81
N GLY A 133 -3.24 5.75 6.19
CA GLY A 133 -4.21 4.92 5.50
C GLY A 133 -4.60 5.43 4.11
N SER A 134 -3.86 6.40 3.56
CA SER A 134 -4.09 6.88 2.21
C SER A 134 -3.91 5.77 1.18
N TYR A 135 -4.91 5.58 0.33
CA TYR A 135 -4.82 4.68 -0.84
C TYR A 135 -4.44 5.42 -2.13
N GLN A 136 -4.45 6.75 -2.08
CA GLN A 136 -4.05 7.67 -3.13
C GLN A 136 -3.49 8.95 -2.52
N CYS A 137 -2.69 9.67 -3.28
CA CYS A 137 -2.22 11.00 -2.91
C CYS A 137 -3.20 12.08 -3.41
N MET A 138 -3.23 13.19 -2.68
CA MET A 138 -3.95 14.40 -3.06
C MET A 138 -3.03 15.29 -3.88
N ILE A 139 -3.54 15.84 -4.98
CA ILE A 139 -2.78 16.76 -5.82
C ILE A 139 -2.67 18.14 -5.15
N ALA A 140 -1.53 18.79 -5.30
CA ALA A 140 -1.40 20.22 -5.04
C ALA A 140 -2.25 20.98 -6.09
N VAL A 141 -3.25 21.73 -5.64
CA VAL A 141 -4.12 22.48 -6.53
C VAL A 141 -3.46 23.80 -6.93
N LYS A 142 -4.02 24.47 -7.94
CA LYS A 142 -3.63 25.84 -8.33
C LYS A 142 -3.49 26.75 -7.10
N GLY A 143 -2.36 27.44 -6.99
CA GLY A 143 -1.99 28.24 -5.83
C GLY A 143 -1.17 27.51 -4.77
N GLU A 144 -0.95 26.21 -4.92
CA GLU A 144 -0.18 25.37 -4.01
C GLU A 144 0.92 24.61 -4.76
N TYR A 145 1.95 24.17 -4.03
CA TYR A 145 3.02 23.31 -4.50
C TYR A 145 3.45 22.29 -3.44
N VAL A 146 4.00 21.17 -3.87
CA VAL A 146 4.63 20.16 -2.99
C VAL A 146 6.01 19.85 -3.51
N ALA A 147 7.05 20.29 -2.79
CA ALA A 147 8.42 20.17 -3.26
C ALA A 147 9.08 18.82 -2.99
N LYS A 148 8.64 18.13 -1.93
CA LYS A 148 9.29 16.91 -1.45
C LYS A 148 8.38 15.71 -1.61
N ALA A 149 8.94 14.60 -2.05
CA ALA A 149 8.26 13.32 -1.96
C ALA A 149 7.96 13.01 -0.48
N GLY A 150 6.84 12.34 -0.22
CA GLY A 150 6.47 11.98 1.15
C GLY A 150 5.81 13.12 1.95
N SER A 151 5.39 14.20 1.30
CA SER A 151 4.80 15.34 2.02
C SER A 151 3.40 15.03 2.54
N THR A 152 3.09 15.54 3.73
CA THR A 152 1.77 15.41 4.37
C THR A 152 0.86 16.61 4.09
N SER A 153 1.36 17.66 3.47
CA SER A 153 0.59 18.84 3.10
C SER A 153 1.18 19.51 1.85
N ALA A 154 0.35 20.29 1.17
CA ALA A 154 0.80 21.23 0.17
C ALA A 154 1.15 22.58 0.80
N GLN A 155 2.17 23.23 0.23
CA GLN A 155 2.55 24.59 0.61
C GLN A 155 1.84 25.59 -0.30
N ARG A 156 1.22 26.60 0.32
CA ARG A 156 0.64 27.71 -0.46
C ARG A 156 1.74 28.60 -1.04
N CYS A 157 1.48 29.11 -2.23
CA CYS A 157 2.32 30.16 -2.81
C CYS A 157 2.30 31.42 -1.94
N PRO A 158 3.40 32.20 -1.91
CA PRO A 158 3.44 33.50 -1.24
C PRO A 158 2.30 34.43 -1.69
N PRO A 159 1.84 35.36 -0.82
CA PRO A 159 0.83 36.34 -1.19
C PRO A 159 1.16 37.07 -2.50
N GLY A 160 0.15 37.24 -3.37
CA GLY A 160 0.32 37.86 -4.69
C GLY A 160 0.93 36.94 -5.76
N THR A 161 1.19 35.66 -5.44
CA THR A 161 1.68 34.66 -6.40
C THR A 161 0.75 33.43 -6.44
N THR A 162 0.80 32.68 -7.54
CA THR A 162 0.02 31.45 -7.73
C THR A 162 0.75 30.49 -8.66
N THR A 163 0.47 29.21 -8.54
CA THR A 163 0.85 28.25 -9.58
C THR A 163 -0.14 28.31 -10.73
N LEU A 164 0.34 28.06 -11.94
CA LEU A 164 -0.46 28.19 -13.15
C LEU A 164 -1.30 26.94 -13.45
N MET A 165 -0.90 25.79 -12.89
CA MET A 165 -1.53 24.49 -13.05
C MET A 165 -1.47 23.73 -11.71
N ASN A 166 -2.26 22.68 -11.59
CA ASN A 166 -2.14 21.71 -10.50
C ASN A 166 -0.78 20.96 -10.59
N LEU A 167 -0.45 20.20 -9.54
CA LEU A 167 0.77 19.38 -9.44
C LEU A 167 2.07 20.20 -9.47
N ALA A 168 2.04 21.44 -8.96
CA ALA A 168 3.28 22.20 -8.85
C ALA A 168 4.24 21.53 -7.86
N THR A 169 5.49 21.36 -8.28
CA THR A 169 6.53 20.61 -7.59
C THR A 169 7.60 21.51 -6.98
N SER A 170 7.47 22.83 -7.11
CA SER A 170 8.50 23.76 -6.66
C SER A 170 7.95 25.16 -6.39
N PRO A 171 8.58 25.93 -5.49
CA PRO A 171 8.24 27.32 -5.26
C PRO A 171 8.52 28.21 -6.49
N SER A 172 9.44 27.82 -7.37
CA SER A 172 9.69 28.52 -8.64
C SER A 172 8.50 28.53 -9.60
N GLN A 173 7.52 27.66 -9.39
CA GLN A 173 6.27 27.66 -10.16
C GLN A 173 5.23 28.65 -9.61
N CYS A 174 5.49 29.28 -8.46
CA CYS A 174 4.68 30.39 -7.98
C CYS A 174 5.04 31.65 -8.77
N VAL A 175 4.18 32.05 -9.69
CA VAL A 175 4.33 33.27 -10.50
C VAL A 175 3.41 34.37 -9.98
N PRO A 176 3.76 35.66 -10.14
CA PRO A 176 2.87 36.76 -9.78
C PRO A 176 1.49 36.60 -10.41
N GLN A 177 0.43 36.73 -9.60
CA GLN A 177 -0.93 36.79 -10.11
C GLN A 177 -1.13 38.13 -10.83
N PRO A 178 -1.65 38.15 -12.08
CA PRO A 178 -2.10 39.38 -12.69
C PRO A 178 -3.23 39.98 -11.84
N LYS A 179 -3.03 41.20 -11.35
CA LYS A 179 -4.06 41.96 -10.62
C LYS A 179 -5.21 42.39 -11.54
N GLU A 180 -4.91 42.50 -12.83
CA GLU A 180 -5.83 42.83 -13.92
C GLU A 180 -5.53 41.93 -15.15
N PRO A 181 -6.44 41.81 -16.12
CA PRO A 181 -6.14 41.20 -17.42
C PRO A 181 -4.92 41.87 -18.05
N VAL A 182 -4.13 41.12 -18.83
CA VAL A 182 -2.86 41.62 -19.38
C VAL A 182 -3.14 42.88 -20.22
N ASP A 183 -2.71 44.06 -19.75
CA ASP A 183 -2.80 45.31 -20.53
C ASP A 183 -1.53 45.46 -21.37
N CYS A 184 -1.68 45.25 -22.67
CA CYS A 184 -0.59 45.31 -23.64
C CYS A 184 -0.20 46.71 -24.10
N ARG A 185 -0.91 47.78 -23.69
CA ARG A 185 -0.67 49.15 -24.18
C ARG A 185 0.75 49.67 -23.92
N ASN A 186 1.39 49.21 -22.84
CA ASN A 186 2.72 49.63 -22.43
C ASN A 186 3.76 48.49 -22.47
N MET A 187 3.52 47.45 -23.28
CA MET A 187 4.44 46.33 -23.45
C MET A 187 4.92 46.21 -24.90
N SER A 188 6.11 45.61 -25.08
CA SER A 188 6.53 45.20 -26.41
C SER A 188 5.53 44.17 -26.97
N PRO A 189 5.29 44.13 -28.29
CA PRO A 189 4.40 43.14 -28.90
C PRO A 189 4.78 41.69 -28.57
N ALA A 190 6.08 41.42 -28.37
CA ALA A 190 6.58 40.10 -28.00
C ALA A 190 6.24 39.73 -26.55
N ASP A 191 6.40 40.66 -25.61
CA ASP A 191 6.12 40.43 -24.18
C ASP A 191 4.62 40.32 -23.90
N CYS A 192 3.82 41.15 -24.56
CA CYS A 192 2.35 41.06 -24.53
C CYS A 192 1.90 39.66 -24.95
N ARG A 193 2.33 39.21 -26.14
CA ARG A 193 1.96 37.90 -26.69
C ARG A 193 2.43 36.76 -25.79
N ALA A 194 3.62 36.87 -25.19
CA ALA A 194 4.13 35.87 -24.26
C ALA A 194 3.33 35.80 -22.95
N LYS A 195 2.92 36.94 -22.39
CA LYS A 195 2.11 36.98 -21.16
C LYS A 195 0.68 36.55 -21.40
N GLU A 196 0.03 37.06 -22.44
CA GLU A 196 -1.33 36.64 -22.82
C GLU A 196 -1.36 35.14 -23.07
N VAL A 197 -0.50 34.59 -23.94
CA VAL A 197 -0.50 33.14 -24.23
C VAL A 197 -0.30 32.30 -22.98
N ARG A 198 0.53 32.77 -22.04
CA ARG A 198 0.77 32.07 -20.77
C ARG A 198 -0.51 32.08 -19.91
N PHE A 199 -1.05 33.25 -19.59
CA PHE A 199 -2.19 33.37 -18.67
C PHE A 199 -3.54 32.98 -19.30
N CYS A 200 -3.77 33.29 -20.58
CA CYS A 200 -4.98 32.93 -21.33
C CYS A 200 -5.19 31.43 -21.50
N LYS A 201 -4.10 30.68 -21.76
CA LYS A 201 -4.21 29.21 -21.85
C LYS A 201 -4.63 28.57 -20.54
N GLN A 202 -4.46 29.26 -19.42
CA GLN A 202 -4.67 28.71 -18.08
C GLN A 202 -5.96 29.21 -17.44
N ASP A 203 -6.40 30.43 -17.75
CA ASP A 203 -7.67 30.98 -17.29
C ASP A 203 -8.15 32.06 -18.28
N PRO A 204 -9.25 31.82 -19.02
CA PRO A 204 -9.74 32.71 -20.07
C PRO A 204 -10.04 34.13 -19.60
N LYS A 205 -10.25 34.35 -18.29
CA LYS A 205 -10.57 35.66 -17.73
C LYS A 205 -9.42 36.67 -17.78
N TYR A 206 -8.18 36.20 -18.04
CA TYR A 206 -7.01 37.08 -18.19
C TYR A 206 -6.72 37.48 -19.64
N CYS A 207 -7.59 37.10 -20.57
CA CYS A 207 -7.55 37.56 -21.96
C CYS A 207 -8.32 38.87 -22.10
N LYS A 208 -7.72 39.87 -22.74
CA LYS A 208 -8.40 41.09 -23.19
C LYS A 208 -7.95 41.48 -24.58
#